data_AF-Q0SIN1-F1
#
_entry.id   AF-Q0SIN1-F1
#
_cell.length_a   1.000
_cell.length_b   1.000
_cell.length_c   1.000
_cell.angle_alpha   90.00
_cell.angle_beta   90.00
_cell.angle_gamma   90.00
#
_symmetry.space_group_name_H-M   'P 1'
#
loop_
_entity.id
_entity.type
_entity.pdbx_description
1 polymer ?
#
loop_
_entity_poly.entity_id
_entity_poly.type
_entity_poly.pdbx_seq_one_letter_code
_entity_poly.pdbx_strand_id
1 'polypeptide(L)'
;MCPSCAQLSRQQMPPGSSPRCGGHDVDDALQQVGAGIPMALKQRREQAEPVAVSVINRLTWRAGAGDGVLAEDLLACLRGEPLAGRVVPVDLEMLGAELEGDLGMSTGSYLDLRTGQVYDASSTDPMMVGEDAAVDVETEPDRWLRFDRTGSRDGWRDMAAFAERQHDSALRERLEQAIEGKGAFGRFRDLVHQESLTDPWYTFATDRQMGRAREFLADNGIRVG
;
A
#
# COMPACT_ATOMS: atom_id res chain seq x y z
N MET A 1 -23.99 28.79 -49.80
CA MET A 1 -22.95 28.39 -48.83
C MET A 1 -22.91 29.43 -47.71
N CYS A 2 -23.54 29.12 -46.58
CA CYS A 2 -23.27 29.71 -45.25
C CYS A 2 -21.89 29.22 -44.74
N PRO A 3 -21.26 29.79 -43.67
CA PRO A 3 -21.89 30.49 -42.54
C PRO A 3 -21.19 31.75 -41.99
N SER A 4 -22.02 32.49 -41.23
CA SER A 4 -21.73 33.54 -40.27
C SER A 4 -21.70 32.93 -38.84
N CYS A 5 -21.12 33.68 -37.90
CA CYS A 5 -21.21 33.53 -36.44
C CYS A 5 -20.52 32.33 -35.77
N ALA A 6 -19.36 32.59 -35.15
CA ALA A 6 -19.04 32.10 -33.80
C ALA A 6 -17.84 32.89 -33.22
N GLN A 7 -18.13 34.01 -32.55
CA GLN A 7 -17.26 34.56 -31.51
C GLN A 7 -17.57 33.80 -30.22
N LEU A 8 -16.64 32.98 -29.73
CA LEU A 8 -16.64 32.54 -28.33
C LEU A 8 -15.21 32.59 -27.79
N SER A 9 -15.01 33.59 -26.94
CA SER A 9 -14.09 33.72 -25.81
C SER A 9 -12.92 32.72 -25.72
N ARG A 10 -11.70 33.24 -25.94
CA ARG A 10 -10.49 32.69 -25.34
C ARG A 10 -10.58 32.85 -23.82
N GLN A 11 -11.04 31.81 -23.11
CA GLN A 11 -10.74 31.69 -21.68
C GLN A 11 -9.27 31.30 -21.53
N GLN A 12 -8.50 32.14 -20.86
CA GLN A 12 -7.20 31.81 -20.33
C GLN A 12 -7.35 30.61 -19.38
N MET A 13 -6.72 29.48 -19.72
CA MET A 13 -6.48 28.41 -18.77
C MET A 13 -5.44 28.89 -17.74
N PRO A 14 -5.70 28.74 -16.43
CA PRO A 14 -4.66 28.98 -15.43
C PRO A 14 -3.54 27.94 -15.60
N PRO A 15 -2.27 28.32 -15.40
CA PRO A 15 -1.18 27.35 -15.47
C PRO A 15 -1.38 26.32 -14.36
N GLY A 16 -1.53 25.06 -14.76
CA GLY A 16 -1.49 23.92 -13.87
C GLY A 16 -0.17 23.94 -13.10
N SER A 17 -0.25 24.20 -11.81
CA SER A 17 0.80 23.89 -10.86
C SER A 17 0.95 22.37 -10.83
N SER A 18 1.84 21.83 -11.67
CA SER A 18 2.36 20.48 -11.45
C SER A 18 2.95 20.46 -10.04
N PRO A 19 2.48 19.58 -9.13
CA PRO A 19 3.13 19.44 -7.86
C PRO A 19 4.55 18.96 -8.15
N ARG A 20 5.53 19.80 -7.84
CA ARG A 20 6.90 19.36 -7.71
C ARG A 20 6.88 18.34 -6.59
N CYS A 21 6.99 17.05 -6.92
CA CYS A 21 7.26 16.00 -5.94
C CYS A 21 8.51 16.43 -5.15
N GLY A 22 8.29 17.00 -3.96
CA GLY A 22 9.37 17.26 -3.02
C GLY A 22 9.96 15.92 -2.59
N GLY A 23 11.22 15.90 -2.12
CA GLY A 23 11.87 14.66 -1.67
C GLY A 23 11.04 13.86 -0.65
N HIS A 24 10.20 14.55 0.13
CA HIS A 24 9.24 13.98 1.09
C HIS A 24 8.13 13.12 0.43
N ASP A 25 7.72 13.42 -0.80
CA ASP A 25 6.64 12.73 -1.50
C ASP A 25 7.06 11.31 -1.94
N VAL A 26 8.35 11.14 -2.28
CA VAL A 26 8.89 9.83 -2.65
C VAL A 26 9.10 8.94 -1.43
N ASP A 27 9.46 9.54 -0.29
CA ASP A 27 9.67 8.79 0.96
C ASP A 27 8.36 8.27 1.55
N ASP A 28 7.22 8.86 1.17
CA ASP A 28 5.88 8.36 1.47
C ASP A 28 5.45 7.20 0.58
N ALA A 29 6.23 6.85 -0.45
CA ALA A 29 5.84 5.87 -1.47
C ALA A 29 6.93 4.82 -1.80
N LEU A 30 7.89 4.60 -0.91
CA LEU A 30 9.04 3.72 -1.18
C LEU A 30 8.66 2.25 -1.42
N GLN A 31 7.66 1.71 -0.72
CA GLN A 31 7.14 0.36 -0.93
C GLN A 31 6.45 0.24 -2.29
N GLN A 32 5.65 1.25 -2.68
CA GLN A 32 4.97 1.28 -3.98
C GLN A 32 5.97 1.44 -5.13
N VAL A 33 6.91 2.38 -5.01
CA VAL A 33 7.97 2.61 -6.01
C VAL A 33 8.89 1.39 -6.11
N GLY A 34 9.31 0.83 -4.98
CA GLY A 34 10.23 -0.30 -4.94
C GLY A 34 9.63 -1.58 -5.55
N ALA A 35 8.32 -1.78 -5.47
CA ALA A 35 7.64 -2.90 -6.12
C ALA A 35 7.82 -2.93 -7.65
N GLY A 36 7.99 -1.76 -8.29
CA GLY A 36 8.20 -1.67 -9.75
C GLY A 36 9.65 -1.89 -10.21
N ILE A 37 10.63 -1.82 -9.29
CA ILE A 37 12.06 -1.83 -9.64
C ILE A 37 12.53 -3.17 -10.22
N PRO A 38 12.11 -4.35 -9.73
CA PRO A 38 12.53 -5.61 -10.34
C PRO A 38 12.17 -5.73 -11.82
N MET A 39 10.98 -5.26 -12.22
CA MET A 39 10.57 -5.20 -13.63
C MET A 39 11.44 -4.21 -14.42
N ALA A 40 11.70 -3.02 -13.86
CA ALA A 40 12.55 -2.02 -14.49
C ALA A 40 14.00 -2.51 -14.69
N LEU A 41 14.56 -3.24 -13.73
CA LEU A 41 15.89 -3.86 -13.84
C LEU A 41 15.94 -4.92 -14.96
N LYS A 42 14.87 -5.70 -15.14
CA LYS A 42 14.76 -6.68 -16.24
C LYS A 42 14.72 -6.02 -17.62
N GLN A 43 14.05 -4.88 -17.75
CA GLN A 43 13.84 -4.21 -19.04
C GLN A 43 14.94 -3.20 -19.41
N ARG A 44 15.46 -2.47 -18.42
CA ARG A 44 16.31 -1.28 -18.59
C ARG A 44 17.34 -1.15 -17.46
N ARG A 45 18.13 -2.21 -17.27
CA ARG A 45 19.07 -2.35 -16.14
C ARG A 45 19.93 -1.10 -15.90
N GLU A 46 20.67 -0.64 -16.90
CA GLU A 46 21.58 0.52 -16.77
C GLU A 46 20.87 1.79 -16.27
N GLN A 47 19.60 1.99 -16.63
CA GLN A 47 18.82 3.14 -16.17
C GLN A 47 18.17 2.91 -14.79
N ALA A 48 17.81 1.67 -14.48
CA ALA A 48 17.12 1.30 -13.25
C ALA A 48 18.07 1.09 -12.06
N GLU A 49 19.33 0.72 -12.27
CA GLU A 49 20.30 0.44 -11.20
C GLU A 49 20.52 1.64 -10.25
N PRO A 50 20.76 2.88 -10.72
CA PRO A 50 20.92 4.03 -9.82
C PRO A 50 19.66 4.31 -9.00
N VAL A 51 18.48 4.09 -9.59
CA VAL A 51 17.19 4.26 -8.91
C VAL A 51 17.02 3.20 -7.83
N ALA A 52 17.33 1.94 -8.14
CA ALA A 52 17.32 0.83 -7.17
C ALA A 52 18.22 1.14 -5.97
N VAL A 53 19.46 1.55 -6.21
CA VAL A 53 20.41 1.92 -5.14
C VAL A 53 19.88 3.08 -4.30
N SER A 54 19.30 4.12 -4.93
CA SER A 54 18.68 5.23 -4.20
C SER A 54 17.52 4.78 -3.32
N VAL A 55 16.65 3.90 -3.82
CA VAL A 55 15.49 3.40 -3.08
C VAL A 55 15.93 2.49 -1.93
N ILE A 56 16.90 1.59 -2.15
CA ILE A 56 17.51 0.76 -1.10
C ILE A 56 18.04 1.62 0.04
N ASN A 57 18.79 2.69 -0.28
CA ASN A 57 19.32 3.58 0.74
C ASN A 57 18.19 4.26 1.53
N ARG A 58 17.17 4.80 0.86
CA ARG A 58 16.04 5.47 1.54
C ARG A 58 15.25 4.52 2.43
N LEU A 59 14.97 3.30 1.95
CA LEU A 59 14.34 2.24 2.75
C LEU A 59 15.18 1.92 3.99
N THR A 60 16.49 1.76 3.81
CA THR A 60 17.43 1.46 4.92
C THR A 60 17.46 2.58 5.96
N TRP A 61 17.42 3.84 5.53
CA TRP A 61 17.41 5.00 6.43
C TRP A 61 16.05 5.19 7.13
N ARG A 62 14.94 4.97 6.42
CA ARG A 62 13.58 5.09 6.97
C ARG A 62 13.29 4.00 8.00
N ALA A 63 13.73 2.77 7.72
CA ALA A 63 13.60 1.61 8.60
C ALA A 63 12.17 1.36 9.11
N GLY A 64 11.16 1.57 8.25
CA GLY A 64 9.77 1.20 8.51
C GLY A 64 9.52 -0.30 8.35
N ALA A 65 8.32 -0.74 8.73
CA ALA A 65 7.89 -2.13 8.56
C ALA A 65 8.06 -2.58 7.09
N GLY A 66 8.71 -3.71 6.88
CA GLY A 66 8.97 -4.27 5.55
C GLY A 66 10.01 -3.53 4.70
N ASP A 67 10.61 -2.44 5.18
CA ASP A 67 11.64 -1.71 4.43
C ASP A 67 12.92 -2.54 4.28
N GLY A 68 13.34 -3.19 5.37
CA GLY A 68 14.49 -4.10 5.35
C GLY A 68 14.28 -5.25 4.35
N VAL A 69 13.07 -5.83 4.35
CA VAL A 69 12.70 -6.90 3.42
C VAL A 69 12.79 -6.43 1.97
N LEU A 70 12.19 -5.28 1.64
CA LEU A 70 12.23 -4.77 0.27
C LEU A 70 13.66 -4.39 -0.13
N ALA A 71 14.44 -3.79 0.75
CA ALA A 71 15.84 -3.46 0.49
C ALA A 71 16.68 -4.72 0.20
N GLU A 72 16.50 -5.79 0.96
CA GLU A 72 17.14 -7.10 0.71
C GLU A 72 16.74 -7.68 -0.64
N ASP A 73 15.44 -7.70 -0.97
CA ASP A 73 14.93 -8.23 -2.23
C ASP A 73 15.48 -7.44 -3.44
N LEU A 74 15.55 -6.12 -3.32
CA LEU A 74 16.12 -5.25 -4.37
C LEU A 74 17.64 -5.46 -4.52
N LEU A 75 18.37 -5.67 -3.42
CA LEU A 75 19.79 -6.02 -3.46
C LEU A 75 20.03 -7.36 -4.15
N ALA A 76 19.22 -8.39 -3.85
CA ALA A 76 19.28 -9.67 -4.53
C ALA A 76 19.01 -9.51 -6.03
N CYS A 77 18.01 -8.72 -6.40
CA CYS A 77 17.72 -8.39 -7.81
C CYS A 77 18.91 -7.72 -8.51
N LEU A 78 19.58 -6.77 -7.86
CA LEU A 78 20.78 -6.12 -8.40
C LEU A 78 21.96 -7.09 -8.58
N ARG A 79 22.09 -8.08 -7.71
CA ARG A 79 23.14 -9.11 -7.77
C ARG A 79 22.81 -10.26 -8.72
N GLY A 80 21.55 -10.38 -9.16
CA GLY A 80 21.08 -11.54 -9.91
C GLY A 80 20.98 -12.79 -9.04
N GLU A 81 20.76 -12.61 -7.74
CA GLU A 81 20.61 -13.69 -6.76
C GLU A 81 19.12 -14.03 -6.56
N PRO A 82 18.78 -15.29 -6.21
CA PRO A 82 17.42 -15.66 -5.85
C PRO A 82 17.00 -15.00 -4.52
N LEU A 83 15.70 -14.74 -4.37
CA LEU A 83 15.14 -14.24 -3.12
C LEU A 83 15.21 -15.32 -2.02
N ALA A 84 15.33 -14.90 -0.76
CA ALA A 84 15.59 -15.79 0.38
C ALA A 84 14.40 -16.66 0.83
N GLY A 85 13.27 -16.64 0.13
CA GLY A 85 12.04 -17.34 0.51
C GLY A 85 11.21 -17.78 -0.69
N ARG A 86 10.05 -18.39 -0.43
CA ARG A 86 9.11 -18.79 -1.47
C ARG A 86 8.55 -17.55 -2.15
N VAL A 87 8.76 -17.43 -3.46
CA VAL A 87 8.26 -16.29 -4.24
C VAL A 87 6.80 -16.53 -4.63
N VAL A 88 5.91 -15.60 -4.27
CA VAL A 88 4.47 -15.66 -4.56
C VAL A 88 4.03 -14.30 -5.13
N PRO A 89 3.21 -14.26 -6.20
CA PRO A 89 2.76 -13.00 -6.82
C PRO A 89 1.60 -12.39 -6.02
N VAL A 90 1.87 -11.95 -4.79
CA VAL A 90 0.87 -11.40 -3.89
C VAL A 90 0.61 -9.92 -4.20
N ASP A 91 -0.66 -9.54 -4.28
CA ASP A 91 -1.06 -8.13 -4.23
C ASP A 91 -0.97 -7.64 -2.78
N LEU A 92 0.08 -6.85 -2.48
CA LEU A 92 0.33 -6.33 -1.13
C LEU A 92 -0.72 -5.33 -0.67
N GLU A 93 -1.35 -4.58 -1.58
CA GLU A 93 -2.41 -3.64 -1.22
C GLU A 93 -3.65 -4.41 -0.76
N MET A 94 -4.05 -5.42 -1.54
CA MET A 94 -5.17 -6.29 -1.18
C MET A 94 -4.92 -7.08 0.11
N LEU A 95 -3.72 -7.66 0.26
CA LEU A 95 -3.36 -8.38 1.48
C LEU A 95 -3.34 -7.45 2.70
N GLY A 96 -2.76 -6.26 2.56
CA GLY A 96 -2.71 -5.28 3.65
C GLY A 96 -4.09 -4.81 4.09
N ALA A 97 -4.99 -4.54 3.14
CA ALA A 97 -6.37 -4.18 3.44
C ALA A 97 -7.11 -5.30 4.20
N GLU A 98 -6.88 -6.56 3.83
CA GLU A 98 -7.46 -7.70 4.52
C GLU A 98 -6.86 -7.92 5.91
N LEU A 99 -5.54 -7.81 6.07
CA LEU A 99 -4.85 -7.91 7.36
C LEU A 99 -5.37 -6.87 8.36
N GLU A 100 -5.55 -5.63 7.92
CA GLU A 100 -5.94 -4.50 8.79
C GLU A 100 -7.46 -4.25 8.83
N GLY A 101 -8.23 -5.14 8.21
CA GLY A 101 -9.70 -5.08 8.19
C GLY A 101 -10.35 -5.19 9.57
N ASP A 102 -11.64 -4.89 9.65
CA ASP A 102 -12.40 -4.96 10.91
C ASP A 102 -12.45 -6.40 11.45
N LEU A 103 -12.11 -6.55 12.73
CA LEU A 103 -12.14 -7.81 13.47
C LEU A 103 -13.57 -8.35 13.65
N GLY A 104 -14.59 -7.48 13.59
CA GLY A 104 -15.98 -7.88 13.70
C GLY A 104 -16.56 -8.53 12.44
N MET A 105 -15.86 -8.42 11.31
CA MET A 105 -16.36 -8.83 10.00
C MET A 105 -16.01 -10.27 9.62
N SER A 106 -14.90 -10.81 10.13
CA SER A 106 -14.48 -12.18 9.84
C SER A 106 -13.56 -12.75 10.92
N THR A 107 -13.48 -14.08 10.96
CA THR A 107 -12.64 -14.83 11.89
C THR A 107 -11.20 -15.03 11.41
N GLY A 108 -10.89 -14.57 10.19
CA GLY A 108 -9.56 -14.65 9.57
C GLY A 108 -9.65 -14.66 8.05
N SER A 109 -8.51 -14.80 7.40
CA SER A 109 -8.40 -14.88 5.94
C SER A 109 -7.36 -15.92 5.53
N TYR A 110 -7.39 -16.31 4.26
CA TYR A 110 -6.48 -17.27 3.65
C TYR A 110 -5.77 -16.65 2.46
N LEU A 111 -4.46 -16.86 2.37
CA LEU A 111 -3.65 -16.55 1.19
C LEU A 111 -3.35 -17.84 0.43
N ASP A 112 -3.69 -17.86 -0.85
CA ASP A 112 -3.30 -18.93 -1.78
C ASP A 112 -1.84 -18.77 -2.18
N LEU A 113 -0.96 -19.66 -1.72
CA LEU A 113 0.48 -19.59 -2.00
C LEU A 113 0.85 -20.00 -3.44
N ARG A 114 -0.12 -20.38 -4.28
CA ARG A 114 0.08 -20.60 -5.72
C ARG A 114 -0.27 -19.37 -6.53
N THR A 115 -1.41 -18.74 -6.24
CA THR A 115 -1.95 -17.64 -7.05
C THR A 115 -1.67 -16.26 -6.47
N GLY A 116 -1.36 -16.18 -5.17
CA GLY A 116 -1.24 -14.93 -4.43
C GLY A 116 -2.57 -14.29 -4.05
N GLN A 117 -3.70 -14.97 -4.30
CA GLN A 117 -5.03 -14.44 -4.01
C GLN A 117 -5.39 -14.56 -2.53
N VAL A 118 -6.07 -13.55 -2.00
CA VAL A 118 -6.55 -13.50 -0.63
C VAL A 118 -8.05 -13.79 -0.60
N TYR A 119 -8.47 -14.61 0.35
CA TYR A 119 -9.87 -15.01 0.57
C TYR A 119 -10.26 -14.78 2.02
N ASP A 120 -11.40 -14.13 2.25
CA ASP A 120 -12.00 -14.09 3.58
C ASP A 120 -12.40 -15.52 4.00
N ALA A 121 -12.27 -15.86 5.29
CA ALA A 121 -12.69 -17.16 5.81
C ALA A 121 -14.16 -17.52 5.48
N SER A 122 -15.06 -16.54 5.31
CA SER A 122 -16.43 -16.82 4.86
C SER A 122 -16.50 -17.47 3.47
N SER A 123 -15.45 -17.32 2.65
CA SER A 123 -15.37 -17.88 1.30
C SER A 123 -15.13 -19.39 1.31
N THR A 124 -14.76 -19.97 2.45
CA THR A 124 -14.59 -21.42 2.59
C THR A 124 -15.86 -22.12 3.05
N ASP A 125 -16.92 -21.38 3.39
CA ASP A 125 -18.19 -21.94 3.85
C ASP A 125 -19.20 -22.03 2.69
N PRO A 126 -19.54 -23.25 2.23
CA PRO A 126 -20.55 -23.46 1.19
C PRO A 126 -21.92 -22.85 1.52
N MET A 127 -22.26 -22.68 2.80
CA MET A 127 -23.52 -22.05 3.20
C MET A 127 -23.51 -20.53 2.99
N MET A 128 -22.32 -19.91 2.92
CA MET A 128 -22.14 -18.47 2.72
C MET A 128 -22.01 -18.10 1.25
N VAL A 129 -21.27 -18.90 0.47
CA VAL A 129 -20.95 -18.59 -0.94
C VAL A 129 -21.54 -19.56 -1.95
N GLY A 130 -22.13 -20.68 -1.50
CA GLY A 130 -22.61 -21.77 -2.35
C GLY A 130 -21.55 -22.85 -2.59
N GLU A 131 -21.97 -24.10 -2.79
CA GLU A 131 -21.06 -25.25 -2.95
C GLU A 131 -20.05 -25.08 -4.09
N ASP A 132 -20.49 -24.57 -5.25
CA ASP A 132 -19.63 -24.41 -6.43
C ASP A 132 -18.62 -23.27 -6.30
N ALA A 133 -18.84 -22.33 -5.38
CA ALA A 133 -17.99 -21.16 -5.18
C ALA A 133 -17.14 -21.25 -3.91
N ALA A 134 -17.40 -22.23 -3.04
CA ALA A 134 -16.64 -22.43 -1.81
C ALA A 134 -15.19 -22.79 -2.12
N VAL A 135 -14.28 -22.06 -1.49
CA VAL A 135 -12.85 -22.33 -1.62
C VAL A 135 -12.50 -23.50 -0.71
N ASP A 136 -12.07 -24.60 -1.32
CA ASP A 136 -11.59 -25.77 -0.59
C ASP A 136 -10.15 -25.55 -0.10
N VAL A 137 -10.05 -25.23 1.18
CA VAL A 137 -8.77 -25.05 1.88
C VAL A 137 -8.26 -26.34 2.54
N GLU A 138 -9.08 -27.38 2.63
CA GLU A 138 -8.80 -28.61 3.39
C GLU A 138 -8.13 -29.69 2.52
N THR A 139 -8.41 -29.72 1.21
CA THR A 139 -7.81 -30.72 0.30
C THR A 139 -6.30 -30.56 0.12
N GLU A 140 -5.79 -29.32 0.14
CA GLU A 140 -4.36 -29.03 -0.02
C GLU A 140 -3.89 -28.03 1.07
N PRO A 141 -3.78 -28.42 2.35
CA PRO A 141 -3.53 -27.48 3.44
C PRO A 141 -2.22 -26.72 3.29
N ASP A 142 -1.16 -27.34 2.75
CA ASP A 142 0.15 -26.70 2.53
C ASP A 142 0.13 -25.63 1.42
N ARG A 143 -0.97 -25.51 0.66
CA ARG A 143 -1.18 -24.44 -0.32
C ARG A 143 -1.58 -23.12 0.35
N TRP A 144 -2.17 -23.18 1.55
CA TRP A 144 -2.86 -22.05 2.14
C TRP A 144 -2.10 -21.51 3.35
N LEU A 145 -1.93 -20.19 3.39
CA LEU A 145 -1.51 -19.51 4.61
C LEU A 145 -2.74 -18.87 5.25
N ARG A 146 -3.19 -19.42 6.38
CA ARG A 146 -4.21 -18.79 7.21
C ARG A 146 -3.60 -17.67 8.04
N PHE A 147 -4.31 -16.55 8.15
CA PHE A 147 -3.91 -15.45 9.01
C PHE A 147 -5.10 -14.76 9.67
N ASP A 148 -4.85 -14.20 10.85
CA ASP A 148 -5.83 -13.41 11.58
C ASP A 148 -5.67 -11.93 11.22
N ARG A 149 -6.76 -11.19 11.30
CA ARG A 149 -6.73 -9.73 11.14
C ARG A 149 -6.07 -9.08 12.34
N THR A 150 -5.24 -8.07 12.11
CA THR A 150 -4.59 -7.26 13.14
C THR A 150 -5.51 -6.14 13.66
N GLY A 151 -6.53 -5.78 12.87
CA GLY A 151 -7.53 -4.77 13.19
C GLY A 151 -7.04 -3.33 12.97
N SER A 152 -7.82 -2.36 13.44
CA SER A 152 -7.62 -0.94 13.08
C SER A 152 -6.45 -0.22 13.76
N ARG A 153 -5.69 -0.89 14.65
CA ARG A 153 -4.65 -0.25 15.48
C ARG A 153 -3.56 0.41 14.65
N ASP A 154 -3.13 -0.22 13.56
CA ASP A 154 -2.09 0.35 12.71
C ASP A 154 -2.61 1.52 11.87
N GLY A 155 -3.85 1.46 11.39
CA GLY A 155 -4.52 2.61 10.77
C GLY A 155 -4.61 3.82 11.71
N TRP A 156 -4.86 3.61 13.01
CA TRP A 156 -4.80 4.66 14.02
C TRP A 156 -3.41 5.27 14.19
N ARG A 157 -2.37 4.44 14.25
CA ARG A 157 -0.98 4.88 14.33
C ARG A 157 -0.57 5.67 13.09
N ASP A 158 -1.05 5.27 11.92
CA ASP A 158 -0.76 5.96 10.66
C ASP A 158 -1.44 7.33 10.63
N MET A 159 -2.70 7.46 11.10
CA MET A 159 -3.35 8.78 11.22
C MET A 159 -2.57 9.71 12.17
N ALA A 160 -2.10 9.19 13.31
CA ALA A 160 -1.30 9.96 14.26
C ALA A 160 0.05 10.42 13.66
N ALA A 161 0.78 9.50 13.02
CA ALA A 161 2.05 9.82 12.36
C ALA A 161 1.86 10.82 11.20
N PHE A 162 0.75 10.72 10.46
CA PHE A 162 0.42 11.68 9.42
C PHE A 162 0.02 13.05 9.98
N ALA A 163 -0.63 13.12 11.14
CA ALA A 163 -0.90 14.40 11.79
C ALA A 163 0.41 15.06 12.27
N GLU A 164 1.25 14.31 12.99
CA GLU A 164 2.49 14.81 13.60
C GLU A 164 3.47 15.43 12.58
N ARG A 165 3.53 14.87 11.36
CA ARG A 165 4.45 15.35 10.33
C ARG A 165 4.05 16.67 9.66
N GLN A 166 2.83 17.17 9.87
CA GLN A 166 2.37 18.40 9.20
C GLN A 166 3.16 19.61 9.67
N HIS A 167 3.70 20.40 8.74
CA HIS A 167 4.52 21.58 9.07
C HIS A 167 3.69 22.74 9.64
N ASP A 168 2.44 22.89 9.21
CA ASP A 168 1.52 23.86 9.77
C ASP A 168 1.01 23.36 11.13
N SER A 169 1.36 24.07 12.20
CA SER A 169 1.00 23.71 13.57
C SER A 169 -0.51 23.74 13.80
N ALA A 170 -1.25 24.65 13.16
CA ALA A 170 -2.70 24.74 13.32
C ALA A 170 -3.41 23.56 12.64
N LEU A 171 -2.91 23.16 11.46
CA LEU A 171 -3.38 21.95 10.77
C LEU A 171 -3.07 20.69 11.60
N ARG A 172 -1.83 20.58 12.10
CA ARG A 172 -1.40 19.48 12.97
C ARG A 172 -2.33 19.30 14.16
N GLU A 173 -2.54 20.36 14.94
CA GLU A 173 -3.41 20.32 16.13
C GLU A 173 -4.85 19.89 15.78
N ARG A 174 -5.39 20.38 14.65
CA ARG A 174 -6.73 19.97 14.19
C ARG A 174 -6.80 18.49 13.81
N LEU A 175 -5.77 17.97 13.15
CA LEU A 175 -5.68 16.54 12.80
C LEU A 175 -5.53 15.66 14.05
N GLU A 176 -4.70 16.08 15.01
CA GLU A 176 -4.52 15.39 16.29
C GLU A 176 -5.85 15.33 17.08
N GLN A 177 -6.60 16.44 17.14
CA GLN A 177 -7.94 16.44 17.77
C GLN A 177 -8.96 15.60 16.98
N ALA A 178 -8.84 15.53 15.66
CA ALA A 178 -9.73 14.72 14.81
C ALA A 178 -9.60 13.22 15.10
N ILE A 179 -8.45 12.77 15.62
CA ILE A 179 -8.18 11.38 15.94
C ILE A 179 -8.47 10.99 17.40
N GLU A 180 -9.16 11.82 18.17
CA GLU A 180 -9.47 11.47 19.56
C GLU A 180 -10.88 10.86 19.70
N GLY A 181 -11.00 9.65 20.25
CA GLY A 181 -12.30 9.08 20.62
C GLY A 181 -13.11 8.48 19.46
N LYS A 182 -14.41 8.21 19.71
CA LYS A 182 -15.27 7.48 18.77
C LYS A 182 -15.51 8.27 17.48
N GLY A 183 -15.45 7.60 16.33
CA GLY A 183 -15.70 8.21 15.02
C GLY A 183 -14.55 9.04 14.45
N ALA A 184 -13.34 8.90 15.02
CA ALA A 184 -12.15 9.57 14.54
C ALA A 184 -11.80 9.32 13.07
N PHE A 185 -11.85 8.07 12.60
CA PHE A 185 -11.53 7.76 11.19
C PHE A 185 -12.35 8.60 10.22
N GLY A 186 -13.65 8.75 10.47
CA GLY A 186 -14.53 9.59 9.67
C GLY A 186 -14.12 11.07 9.74
N ARG A 187 -13.97 11.62 10.96
CA ARG A 187 -13.58 13.02 11.15
C ARG A 187 -12.22 13.36 10.55
N PHE A 188 -11.23 12.49 10.73
CA PHE A 188 -9.91 12.64 10.16
C PHE A 188 -9.97 12.66 8.64
N ARG A 189 -10.68 11.70 8.02
CA ARG A 189 -10.85 11.65 6.57
C ARG A 189 -11.57 12.89 6.03
N ASP A 190 -12.61 13.35 6.72
CA ASP A 190 -13.35 14.55 6.34
C ASP A 190 -12.44 15.79 6.39
N LEU A 191 -11.60 15.89 7.43
CA LEU A 191 -10.62 16.98 7.56
C LEU A 191 -9.52 16.88 6.49
N VAL A 192 -8.95 15.71 6.25
CA VAL A 192 -7.99 15.46 5.16
C VAL A 192 -8.57 15.86 3.80
N HIS A 193 -9.85 15.57 3.57
CA HIS A 193 -10.54 15.98 2.35
C HIS A 193 -10.68 17.51 2.26
N GLN A 194 -11.13 18.16 3.34
CA GLN A 194 -11.29 19.62 3.41
C GLN A 194 -9.97 20.36 3.17
N GLU A 195 -8.86 19.81 3.67
CA GLU A 195 -7.52 20.40 3.55
C GLU A 195 -6.78 19.98 2.26
N SER A 196 -7.46 19.28 1.34
CA SER A 196 -6.87 18.79 0.07
C SER A 196 -5.65 17.87 0.26
N LEU A 197 -5.63 17.10 1.35
CA LEU A 197 -4.56 16.17 1.71
C LEU A 197 -4.87 14.70 1.36
N THR A 198 -5.93 14.47 0.58
CA THR A 198 -6.43 13.14 0.23
C THR A 198 -5.34 12.26 -0.41
N ASP A 199 -4.71 12.74 -1.48
CA ASP A 199 -3.69 11.95 -2.20
C ASP A 199 -2.41 11.73 -1.37
N PRO A 200 -1.85 12.75 -0.68
CA PRO A 200 -0.75 12.54 0.26
C PRO A 200 -1.07 11.54 1.37
N TRP A 201 -2.29 11.57 1.90
CA TRP A 201 -2.73 10.63 2.94
C TRP A 201 -2.77 9.20 2.42
N TYR A 202 -3.45 8.95 1.30
CA TYR A 202 -3.56 7.59 0.76
C TYR A 202 -2.21 7.04 0.30
N THR A 203 -1.35 7.89 -0.29
CA THR A 203 0.01 7.48 -0.65
C THR A 203 0.77 6.98 0.59
N PHE A 204 0.81 7.82 1.65
CA PHE A 204 1.46 7.48 2.91
C PHE A 204 0.88 6.24 3.60
N ALA A 205 -0.44 6.13 3.68
CA ALA A 205 -1.12 5.04 4.38
C ALA A 205 -0.95 3.71 3.63
N THR A 206 -1.12 3.72 2.31
CA THR A 206 -0.94 2.54 1.46
C THR A 206 0.50 2.05 1.50
N ASP A 207 1.50 2.94 1.46
CA ASP A 207 2.91 2.56 1.57
C ASP A 207 3.22 1.80 2.86
N ARG A 208 2.75 2.34 3.99
CA ARG A 208 2.99 1.74 5.31
C ARG A 208 2.25 0.41 5.47
N GLN A 209 1.03 0.32 4.95
CA GLN A 209 0.26 -0.91 4.92
C GLN A 209 0.95 -1.98 4.04
N MET A 210 1.42 -1.62 2.84
CA MET A 210 2.20 -2.52 2.00
C MET A 210 3.49 -3.01 2.68
N GLY A 211 4.17 -2.12 3.41
CA GLY A 211 5.34 -2.45 4.22
C GLY A 211 5.04 -3.50 5.28
N ARG A 212 3.98 -3.30 6.08
CA ARG A 212 3.53 -4.28 7.08
C ARG A 212 3.11 -5.61 6.45
N ALA A 213 2.38 -5.59 5.33
CA ALA A 213 2.00 -6.81 4.61
C ALA A 213 3.23 -7.57 4.10
N ARG A 214 4.25 -6.85 3.60
CA ARG A 214 5.52 -7.44 3.15
C ARG A 214 6.31 -8.07 4.31
N GLU A 215 6.36 -7.39 5.45
CA GLU A 215 6.98 -7.92 6.68
C GLU A 215 6.28 -9.20 7.14
N PHE A 216 4.95 -9.17 7.20
CA PHE A 216 4.13 -10.33 7.54
C PHE A 216 4.43 -11.54 6.62
N LEU A 217 4.53 -11.33 5.30
CA LEU A 217 4.88 -12.41 4.37
C LEU A 217 6.30 -12.95 4.63
N ALA A 218 7.26 -12.06 4.86
CA ALA A 218 8.64 -12.43 5.13
C ALA A 218 8.79 -13.26 6.41
N ASP A 219 8.05 -12.91 7.46
CA ASP A 219 8.01 -13.68 8.72
C ASP A 219 7.46 -15.11 8.51
N ASN A 220 6.67 -15.31 7.45
CA ASN A 220 6.17 -16.61 7.01
C ASN A 220 7.04 -17.27 5.91
N GLY A 221 8.25 -16.76 5.66
CA GLY A 221 9.18 -17.29 4.66
C GLY A 221 8.78 -17.04 3.21
N ILE A 222 7.89 -16.08 2.96
CA ILE A 222 7.36 -15.72 1.64
C ILE A 222 7.96 -14.39 1.19
N ARG A 223 8.31 -14.30 -0.09
CA ARG A 223 8.75 -13.07 -0.75
C ARG A 223 7.80 -12.74 -1.91
N VAL A 224 7.66 -11.45 -2.22
CA VAL A 224 6.74 -10.97 -3.26
C VAL A 224 7.43 -11.04 -4.63
N GLY A 225 6.78 -11.66 -5.61
CA GLY A 225 7.30 -11.93 -6.96
C GLY A 225 6.98 -10.90 -8.03
#